data_AF-A0A7V2SZH4-F1
#
_entry.id   AF-A0A7V2SZH4-F1
#
_cell.length_a   1.000
_cell.length_b   1.000
_cell.length_c   1.000
_cell.angle_alpha   90.00
_cell.angle_beta   90.00
_cell.angle_gamma   90.00
#
_symmetry.space_group_name_H-M   'P 1'
#
loop_
_entity.id
_entity.type
_entity.pdbx_description
1 polymer ?
#
loop_
_entity_poly.entity_id
_entity_poly.type
_entity_poly.pdbx_seq_one_letter_code
_entity_poly.pdbx_strand_id
1 'polypeptide(L)'
;MSNFPYSPKGWTPSRAREVAESQQLTLVADHWNIVEVLQGYFKTHDKTEVNRRELTDALEEKFHSKGGMKYLYQLLPKGPISQGCALAGINNPSGNVDLSFGSVV
;
A
#
# COMPACT_ATOMS: atom_id res chain seq x y z
N MET A 1 9.43 -6.25 -15.48
CA MET A 1 8.07 -6.67 -15.09
C MET A 1 8.08 -6.89 -13.60
N SER A 2 7.57 -5.95 -12.81
CA SER A 2 7.53 -6.10 -11.35
C SER A 2 6.47 -7.14 -11.02
N ASN A 3 6.90 -8.37 -10.73
CA ASN A 3 6.02 -9.46 -10.35
C ASN A 3 5.69 -9.28 -8.86
N PHE A 4 4.44 -8.97 -8.53
CA PHE A 4 3.97 -8.86 -7.15
C PHE A 4 3.37 -10.21 -6.71
N PRO A 5 4.17 -11.16 -6.20
CA PRO A 5 3.68 -12.52 -5.91
C PRO A 5 2.64 -12.56 -4.79
N TYR A 6 2.61 -11.53 -3.95
CA TYR A 6 1.75 -11.43 -2.77
C TYR A 6 0.56 -10.50 -2.98
N SER A 7 0.36 -9.98 -4.20
CA SER A 7 -0.75 -9.08 -4.48
C SER A 7 -2.11 -9.76 -4.28
N PRO A 8 -3.11 -9.04 -3.76
CA PRO A 8 -4.46 -9.58 -3.65
C PRO A 8 -5.04 -9.90 -5.03
N LYS A 9 -5.95 -10.89 -5.08
CA LYS A 9 -6.62 -11.26 -6.33
C LYS A 9 -7.32 -10.04 -6.95
N GLY A 10 -7.01 -9.75 -8.21
CA GLY A 10 -7.58 -8.62 -8.95
C GLY A 10 -6.82 -7.30 -8.80
N TRP A 11 -5.77 -7.24 -7.99
CA TRP A 11 -4.89 -6.08 -7.95
C TRP A 11 -3.93 -6.07 -9.13
N THR A 12 -3.71 -4.89 -9.69
CA THR A 12 -2.73 -4.66 -10.76
C THR A 12 -1.94 -3.39 -10.48
N PRO A 13 -0.71 -3.25 -10.98
CA PRO A 13 0.05 -2.01 -10.87
C PRO A 13 -0.66 -0.82 -11.52
N SER A 14 -1.48 -1.04 -12.56
CA SER A 14 -2.32 0.01 -13.14
C SER A 14 -3.32 0.55 -12.12
N ARG A 15 -3.96 -0.34 -11.34
CA ARG A 15 -4.88 0.04 -10.26
C ARG A 15 -4.21 0.90 -9.20
N ALA A 16 -2.99 0.54 -8.81
CA ALA A 16 -2.22 1.33 -7.85
C ALA A 16 -1.91 2.73 -8.41
N ARG A 17 -1.64 2.86 -9.72
CA ARG A 17 -1.48 4.17 -10.37
C ARG A 17 -2.74 5.01 -10.32
N GLU A 18 -3.89 4.45 -10.67
CA GLU A 18 -5.18 5.17 -10.59
C GLU A 18 -5.43 5.70 -9.17
N VAL A 19 -5.16 4.87 -8.15
CA VAL A 19 -5.30 5.25 -6.74
C VAL A 19 -4.30 6.33 -6.33
N ALA A 20 -3.06 6.28 -6.81
CA ALA A 20 -2.07 7.32 -6.57
C ALA A 20 -2.48 8.65 -7.20
N GLU A 21 -2.93 8.62 -8.45
CA GLU A 21 -3.40 9.80 -9.19
C GLU A 21 -4.60 10.46 -8.50
N SER A 22 -5.58 9.67 -8.05
CA SER A 22 -6.72 10.14 -7.25
C SER A 22 -6.28 10.80 -5.94
N GLN A 23 -5.15 10.36 -5.37
CA GLN A 23 -4.57 10.94 -4.16
C GLN A 23 -3.55 12.05 -4.43
N GLN A 24 -3.35 12.44 -5.69
CA GLN A 24 -2.32 13.39 -6.15
C GLN A 24 -0.90 12.99 -5.71
N LEU A 25 -0.62 11.69 -5.73
CA LEU A 25 0.69 11.11 -5.42
C LEU A 25 1.44 10.74 -6.70
N THR A 26 2.73 11.04 -6.73
CA THR A 26 3.64 10.54 -7.77
C THR A 26 4.24 9.21 -7.33
N LEU A 27 3.85 8.12 -7.96
CA LEU A 27 4.43 6.80 -7.69
C LEU A 27 5.89 6.75 -8.14
N VAL A 28 6.79 6.64 -7.17
CA VAL A 28 8.21 6.35 -7.38
C VAL A 28 8.56 4.93 -6.94
N ALA A 29 9.80 4.50 -7.17
CA ALA A 29 10.29 3.17 -6.76
C ALA A 29 10.02 2.86 -5.28
N ASP A 30 10.12 3.87 -4.41
CA ASP A 30 9.87 3.71 -2.99
C ASP A 30 8.40 3.40 -2.65
N HIS A 31 7.43 3.95 -3.38
CA HIS A 31 6.03 3.59 -3.18
C HIS A 31 5.77 2.13 -3.54
N TRP A 32 6.42 1.60 -4.58
CA TRP A 32 6.31 0.19 -4.94
C TRP A 32 6.90 -0.73 -3.88
N ASN A 33 7.99 -0.32 -3.22
CA ASN A 33 8.53 -1.05 -2.07
C ASN A 33 7.53 -1.08 -0.90
N ILE A 34 6.84 0.03 -0.62
CA ILE A 34 5.77 0.06 0.41
C ILE A 34 4.68 -0.95 0.05
N VAL A 35 4.21 -0.95 -1.19
CA VAL A 35 3.19 -1.89 -1.68
C VAL A 35 3.63 -3.34 -1.50
N GLU A 36 4.85 -3.68 -1.89
CA GLU A 36 5.38 -5.04 -1.78
C GLU A 36 5.45 -5.50 -0.31
N VAL A 37 5.94 -4.63 0.59
CA VAL A 37 6.00 -4.91 2.03
C VAL A 37 4.61 -5.15 2.59
N LEU A 38 3.64 -4.30 2.25
CA LEU A 38 2.26 -4.43 2.71
C LEU A 38 1.61 -5.72 2.19
N GLN A 39 1.78 -6.03 0.90
CA GLN A 39 1.24 -7.26 0.32
C GLN A 39 1.87 -8.51 0.95
N GLY A 40 3.18 -8.51 1.17
CA GLY A 40 3.88 -9.58 1.88
C GLY A 40 3.41 -9.75 3.32
N TYR A 41 3.23 -8.64 4.05
CA TYR A 41 2.74 -8.65 5.43
C TYR A 41 1.34 -9.30 5.52
N PHE A 42 0.39 -8.85 4.71
CA PHE A 42 -0.99 -9.37 4.71
C PHE A 42 -1.11 -10.78 4.13
N LYS A 43 -0.10 -11.27 3.42
CA LYS A 43 -0.04 -12.66 2.98
C LYS A 43 0.40 -13.59 4.12
N THR A 44 1.36 -13.14 4.93
CA THR A 44 1.94 -13.92 6.03
C THR A 44 1.07 -13.88 7.29
N HIS A 45 0.44 -12.73 7.58
CA HIS A 45 -0.49 -12.60 8.69
C HIS A 45 -1.89 -12.99 8.24
N ASP A 46 -2.44 -14.05 8.84
CA ASP A 46 -3.84 -14.41 8.66
C ASP A 46 -4.73 -13.21 9.02
N LYS A 47 -5.73 -12.94 8.16
CA LYS A 47 -6.48 -11.67 8.03
C LYS A 47 -7.23 -11.21 9.30
N THR A 48 -7.15 -11.98 10.38
CA THR A 48 -7.88 -11.77 11.63
C THR A 48 -7.30 -10.64 12.48
N GLU A 49 -5.98 -10.40 12.47
CA GLU A 49 -5.38 -9.35 13.32
C GLU A 49 -4.30 -8.53 12.60
N VAL A 50 -4.74 -7.51 11.86
CA VAL A 50 -3.83 -6.51 11.28
C VAL A 50 -3.39 -5.55 12.38
N ASN A 51 -2.21 -5.80 12.94
CA ASN A 51 -1.64 -4.90 13.92
C ASN A 51 -0.98 -3.70 13.22
N ARG A 52 -1.67 -2.56 13.16
CA ARG A 52 -1.17 -1.34 12.49
C ARG A 52 0.18 -0.87 13.04
N ARG A 53 0.48 -1.14 14.32
CA ARG A 53 1.75 -0.80 14.94
C ARG A 53 2.88 -1.61 14.30
N GLU A 54 2.75 -2.92 14.23
CA GLU A 54 3.71 -3.82 13.58
C GLU A 54 3.93 -3.43 12.11
N LEU A 55 2.85 -3.10 11.40
CA LEU A 55 2.94 -2.66 10.00
C LEU A 55 3.73 -1.35 9.85
N THR A 56 3.50 -0.41 10.77
CA THR A 56 4.23 0.86 10.83
C THR A 56 5.69 0.59 11.17
N ASP A 57 5.96 -0.24 12.15
CA ASP A 57 7.30 -0.60 12.60
C ASP A 57 8.10 -1.29 11.47
N ALA A 58 7.50 -2.27 10.79
CA ALA A 58 8.11 -2.95 9.65
C ALA A 58 8.43 -2.00 8.48
N LEU A 59 7.56 -1.03 8.22
CA LEU A 59 7.84 0.02 7.23
C LEU A 59 8.93 0.96 7.73
N GLU A 60 8.91 1.38 8.99
CA GLU A 60 9.97 2.23 9.55
C GLU A 60 11.32 1.55 9.42
N GLU A 61 11.42 0.28 9.82
CA GLU A 61 12.63 -0.52 9.75
C GLU A 61 13.11 -0.65 8.30
N LYS A 62 12.21 -0.99 7.37
CA LYS A 62 12.53 -1.11 5.93
C LYS A 62 13.08 0.20 5.35
N PHE A 63 12.52 1.34 5.77
CA PHE A 63 12.91 2.66 5.27
C PHE A 63 13.86 3.40 6.21
N HIS A 64 14.36 2.76 7.28
CA HIS A 64 15.21 3.38 8.29
C HIS A 64 16.45 4.00 7.63
N SER A 65 17.10 3.26 6.73
CA SER A 65 18.25 3.76 5.96
C SER A 65 17.96 4.98 5.09
N LYS A 66 16.68 5.26 4.78
CA LYS A 66 16.23 6.43 3.98
C LYS A 66 15.66 7.56 4.84
N GLY A 67 15.55 7.38 6.16
CA GLY A 67 14.98 8.37 7.09
C GLY A 67 13.74 7.88 7.86
N GLY A 68 13.41 6.58 7.79
CA GLY A 68 12.36 5.94 8.57
C GLY A 68 10.98 6.57 8.36
N MET A 69 10.24 6.78 9.44
CA MET A 69 8.90 7.37 9.37
C MET A 69 8.88 8.77 8.76
N LYS A 70 9.88 9.62 9.01
CA LYS A 70 9.91 10.97 8.40
C LYS A 70 9.89 10.89 6.87
N TYR A 71 10.65 9.96 6.30
CA TYR A 71 10.70 9.74 4.86
C TYR A 71 9.38 9.17 4.32
N LEU A 72 8.77 8.25 5.05
CA LEU A 72 7.47 7.68 4.70
C LEU A 72 6.35 8.74 4.68
N TYR A 73 6.36 9.67 5.64
CA TYR A 73 5.43 10.81 5.65
C TYR A 73 5.71 11.83 4.52
N GLN A 74 6.94 11.91 4.00
CA GLN A 74 7.23 12.72 2.81
C GLN A 74 6.66 12.06 1.54
N LEU A 75 6.78 10.73 1.42
CA LEU A 75 6.22 9.98 0.30
C LEU A 75 4.69 9.90 0.34
N LEU A 76 4.13 9.78 1.54
CA LEU A 76 2.72 9.55 1.82
C LEU A 76 2.23 10.53 2.91
N PRO A 77 2.00 11.81 2.54
CA PRO A 77 1.66 12.87 3.49
C PRO A 77 0.32 12.68 4.21
N LYS A 78 -0.63 11.93 3.61
CA LYS A 78 -1.91 11.62 4.25
C LYS A 78 -1.84 10.39 5.16
N GLY A 79 -0.65 9.80 5.32
CA GLY A 79 -0.37 8.70 6.22
C GLY A 79 0.14 7.47 5.49
N PRO A 80 1.31 6.92 5.88
CA PRO A 80 1.97 5.85 5.14
C PRO A 80 1.17 4.55 5.13
N ILE A 81 0.46 4.26 6.23
CA ILE A 81 -0.38 3.06 6.32
C ILE A 81 -1.65 3.21 5.47
N SER A 82 -2.38 4.32 5.64
CA SER A 82 -3.66 4.52 4.95
C SER A 82 -3.46 4.57 3.43
N GLN A 83 -2.53 5.42 2.97
CA GLN A 83 -2.24 5.54 1.55
C GLN A 83 -1.54 4.29 1.01
N GLY A 84 -0.63 3.69 1.78
CA GLY A 84 0.05 2.45 1.40
C GLY A 84 -0.92 1.29 1.20
N CYS A 85 -1.86 1.07 2.13
CA CYS A 85 -2.88 0.03 2.00
C CYS A 85 -3.77 0.26 0.77
N ALA A 86 -4.16 1.52 0.51
CA ALA A 86 -4.92 1.87 -0.69
C ALA A 86 -4.14 1.53 -1.97
N LEU A 87 -2.85 1.88 -2.05
CA LEU A 87 -1.98 1.52 -3.17
C LEU A 87 -1.80 0.02 -3.32
N ALA A 88 -1.71 -0.71 -2.20
CA ALA A 88 -1.54 -2.16 -2.18
C ALA A 88 -2.82 -2.94 -2.55
N GLY A 89 -3.97 -2.27 -2.72
CA GLY A 89 -5.26 -2.91 -2.95
C GLY A 89 -5.80 -3.63 -1.73
N ILE A 90 -5.35 -3.23 -0.54
CA ILE A 90 -5.73 -3.84 0.72
C ILE A 90 -6.83 -2.98 1.33
N ASN A 91 -7.95 -3.63 1.59
CA ASN A 91 -9.15 -3.00 2.11
C ASN A 91 -8.87 -2.48 3.54
N ASN A 92 -8.61 -1.18 3.65
CA ASN A 92 -8.39 -0.54 4.94
C ASN A 92 -9.71 -0.60 5.74
N PRO A 93 -9.71 -0.97 7.03
CA PRO A 93 -10.94 -1.08 7.83
C PRO A 93 -11.69 0.26 8.00
N SER A 94 -11.09 1.40 7.64
CA SER A 94 -11.81 2.67 7.50
C SER A 94 -12.36 2.76 6.08
N GLY A 95 -13.62 2.35 5.93
CA GLY A 95 -14.31 2.15 4.67
C GLY A 95 -14.16 3.30 3.65
N ASN A 96 -13.59 2.95 2.50
CA ASN A 96 -14.05 3.46 1.21
C ASN A 96 -13.68 2.45 0.12
N VAL A 97 -14.36 1.31 0.15
CA VAL A 97 -14.42 0.41 -1.00
C VAL A 97 -15.47 0.93 -1.95
N ASP A 98 -15.08 1.86 -2.81
CA ASP A 98 -15.76 1.96 -4.08
C ASP A 98 -15.43 0.69 -4.88
N LEU A 99 -16.39 -0.25 -4.85
CA LEU A 99 -16.43 -1.48 -5.63
C LEU A 99 -16.82 -1.21 -7.10
N SER A 100 -16.76 0.04 -7.56
CA SER A 100 -17.27 0.43 -8.88
C SER A 100 -16.16 0.43 -9.94
N PHE A 101 -15.41 -0.66 -10.06
CA PHE A 101 -14.69 -0.92 -11.31
C PHE A 101 -15.02 -2.32 -11.84
N GLY A 102 -16.32 -2.60 -11.87
CA GLY A 102 -16.94 -3.39 -12.92
C GLY A 102 -17.65 -2.44 -13.87
N SER A 103 -16.95 -1.96 -14.90
CA SER A 103 -17.50 -1.63 -16.23
C SER A 103 -16.50 -0.81 -17.00
N VAL A 104 -15.74 -1.48 -17.85
CA VAL A 104 -15.56 -0.97 -19.22
C VAL A 104 -15.82 -2.16 -20.15
N VAL A 105 -16.80 -1.91 -21.02
CA VAL A 105 -17.36 -2.65 -22.17
C VAL A 105 -16.56 -3.83 -22.74
#